data_AF-A0A957C2F4-F1
#
_entry.id   AF-A0A957C2F4-F1
#
_cell.length_a   1.000
_cell.length_b   1.000
_cell.length_c   1.000
_cell.angle_alpha   90.00
_cell.angle_beta   90.00
_cell.angle_gamma   90.00
#
_symmetry.space_group_name_H-M   'P 1'
#
loop_
_entity.id
_entity.type
_entity.pdbx_description
1 polymer ?
#
loop_
_entity_poly.entity_id
_entity_poly.type
_entity_poly.pdbx_seq_one_letter_code
_entity_poly.pdbx_strand_id
1 'polypeptide(L)'
;CYDCHGVHNITTADDTKGQVVRENLLETCRECHPTASSDFPDSWVGHFVPTFESHPLLFIVNSFYDILIPTVLGGFLLLIVIDVIGRIRRRFSSRGDA
;
A
#
# COMPACT_ATOMS: atom_id res chain seq x y z
N CYS A 1 15.60 7.77 3.88
CA CYS A 1 16.55 7.63 2.74
C CYS A 1 17.95 7.34 3.25
N TYR A 2 18.54 8.25 4.04
CA TYR A 2 19.88 8.06 4.61
C TYR A 2 19.95 6.92 5.63
N ASP A 3 18.84 6.59 6.30
CA ASP A 3 18.80 5.47 7.25
C ASP A 3 19.09 4.12 6.61
N CYS A 4 18.82 3.98 5.30
CA CYS A 4 19.10 2.76 4.54
C CYS A 4 20.31 2.92 3.61
N HIS A 5 20.51 4.10 3.02
CA HIS A 5 21.55 4.31 2.01
C HIS A 5 22.83 4.98 2.55
N GLY A 6 22.83 5.47 3.79
CA GLY A 6 23.92 6.27 4.34
C GLY A 6 23.89 7.74 3.95
N VAL A 7 24.92 8.49 4.36
CA VAL A 7 25.02 9.95 4.14
C VAL A 7 26.19 10.30 3.22
N HIS A 8 27.42 9.94 3.60
CA HIS A 8 28.64 10.17 2.79
C HIS A 8 29.15 8.91 2.10
N ASN A 9 28.49 7.78 2.33
CA ASN A 9 28.81 6.45 1.84
C ASN A 9 27.67 5.87 0.98
N ILE A 10 26.89 6.75 0.34
CA ILE A 10 25.79 6.35 -0.54
C ILE A 10 26.40 5.67 -1.78
N THR A 11 26.09 4.39 -1.94
CA THR A 11 26.51 3.58 -3.09
C THR A 11 25.37 3.45 -4.11
N THR A 12 25.71 3.04 -5.33
CA THR A 12 24.70 2.67 -6.33
C THR A 12 23.99 1.38 -5.91
N ALA A 13 22.81 1.12 -6.48
CA ALA A 13 21.99 -0.04 -6.14
C ALA A 13 22.67 -1.39 -6.51
N ASP A 14 23.61 -1.33 -7.44
CA ASP A 14 24.34 -2.42 -8.06
C ASP A 14 25.73 -2.64 -7.43
N ASP A 15 26.13 -1.81 -6.46
CA ASP A 15 27.33 -2.05 -5.65
C ASP A 15 27.01 -3.05 -4.53
N THR A 16 27.57 -4.26 -4.62
CA THR A 16 27.37 -5.35 -3.65
C THR A 16 27.77 -5.02 -2.21
N LYS A 17 28.53 -3.94 -1.99
CA LYS A 17 28.89 -3.45 -0.66
C LYS A 17 27.85 -2.48 -0.06
N GLY A 18 26.84 -2.10 -0.83
CA GLY A 18 25.81 -1.18 -0.40
C GLY A 18 24.90 -1.75 0.68
N GLN A 19 24.46 -0.90 1.60
CA GLN A 19 23.53 -1.24 2.70
C GLN A 19 22.14 -1.67 2.21
N VAL A 20 21.77 -1.31 0.98
CA VAL A 20 20.46 -1.59 0.37
C VAL A 20 20.47 -2.74 -0.63
N VAL A 21 21.57 -3.48 -0.74
CA VAL A 21 21.59 -4.71 -1.55
C VAL A 21 20.98 -5.85 -0.74
N ARG A 22 20.21 -6.72 -1.39
CA ARG A 22 19.38 -7.75 -0.77
C ARG A 22 20.13 -8.61 0.26
N GLU A 23 21.41 -8.90 0.01
CA GLU A 23 22.26 -9.69 0.90
C GLU A 23 22.61 -8.96 2.21
N ASN A 24 22.72 -7.63 2.17
CA ASN A 24 23.13 -6.80 3.32
C ASN A 24 21.92 -6.23 4.08
N LEU A 25 20.72 -6.31 3.50
CA LEU A 25 19.52 -5.68 4.02
C LEU A 25 19.14 -6.11 5.43
N LEU A 26 19.35 -7.39 5.76
CA LEU A 26 19.09 -7.89 7.10
C LEU A 26 19.97 -7.20 8.15
N GLU A 27 21.25 -6.99 7.83
CA GLU A 27 22.19 -6.31 8.71
C GLU A 27 21.78 -4.86 8.90
N THR A 28 21.46 -4.15 7.81
CA THR A 28 20.94 -2.78 7.84
C THR A 28 19.67 -2.66 8.69
N CYS A 29 18.69 -3.55 8.50
CA CYS A 29 17.46 -3.55 9.32
C CYS A 29 17.75 -3.81 10.80
N ARG A 30 18.75 -4.66 11.10
CA ARG A 30 19.10 -5.04 12.48
C ARG A 30 19.80 -3.94 13.27
N GLU A 31 20.32 -2.89 12.61
CA GLU A 31 20.80 -1.69 13.29
C GLU A 31 19.71 -1.09 14.21
N CYS A 32 18.45 -1.13 13.76
CA CYS A 32 17.27 -0.67 14.51
C CYS A 32 16.40 -1.82 15.05
N HIS A 33 16.44 -3.00 14.42
CA HIS A 33 15.66 -4.19 14.81
C HIS A 33 16.56 -5.39 15.14
N PRO A 34 17.24 -5.40 16.30
CA PRO A 34 18.30 -6.37 16.60
C PRO A 34 17.87 -7.84 16.55
N THR A 35 16.58 -8.11 16.76
CA THR A 35 15.99 -9.46 16.79
C THR A 35 15.29 -9.86 15.50
N ALA A 36 15.39 -9.06 14.42
CA ALA A 36 14.78 -9.38 13.13
C ALA A 36 15.30 -10.72 12.59
N SER A 37 14.40 -11.60 12.12
CA SER A 37 14.75 -12.86 11.47
C SER A 37 15.22 -12.64 10.02
N SER A 38 15.78 -13.69 9.40
CA SER A 38 16.19 -13.66 7.99
C SER A 38 15.09 -13.25 7.03
N ASP A 39 13.84 -13.54 7.38
CA ASP A 39 12.68 -13.34 6.52
C ASP A 39 12.12 -11.90 6.66
N PHE A 40 12.62 -11.13 7.64
CA PHE A 40 12.13 -9.78 7.90
C PHE A 40 12.28 -8.84 6.69
N PRO A 41 13.44 -8.80 6.00
CA PRO A 41 13.63 -7.93 4.83
C PRO A 41 12.85 -8.39 3.60
N ASP A 42 12.29 -9.60 3.56
CA ASP A 42 11.53 -10.09 2.41
C ASP A 42 10.18 -9.38 2.23
N SER A 43 9.67 -8.78 3.30
CA SER A 43 8.48 -7.91 3.24
C SER A 43 8.77 -6.55 2.61
N TRP A 44 10.04 -6.14 2.54
CA TRP A 44 10.47 -4.87 1.99
C TRP A 44 10.78 -5.01 0.51
N VAL A 45 9.96 -4.38 -0.34
CA VAL A 45 10.16 -4.33 -1.80
C VAL A 45 11.02 -3.14 -2.24
N GLY A 46 11.61 -2.41 -1.29
CA GLY A 46 12.35 -1.19 -1.58
C GLY A 46 11.50 -0.09 -2.20
N HIS A 47 12.05 0.56 -3.23
CA HIS A 47 11.35 1.54 -4.07
C HIS A 47 10.69 0.89 -5.30
N PHE A 48 10.68 -0.44 -5.38
CA PHE A 48 10.17 -1.14 -6.55
C PHE A 48 8.69 -1.46 -6.37
N VAL A 49 7.89 -1.16 -7.39
CA VAL A 49 6.52 -1.61 -7.44
C VAL A 49 6.54 -3.12 -7.65
N PRO A 50 5.83 -3.92 -6.84
CA PRO A 50 5.73 -5.36 -7.04
C PRO A 50 5.26 -5.65 -8.47
N THR A 51 5.94 -6.58 -9.16
CA THR A 51 5.49 -7.10 -10.46
C THR A 51 5.20 -8.59 -10.34
N PHE A 52 4.52 -9.15 -11.34
CA PHE A 52 4.29 -10.59 -11.41
C PHE A 52 5.59 -11.41 -11.50
N GLU A 53 6.65 -10.87 -12.13
CA GLU A 53 7.94 -11.58 -12.20
C GLU A 53 8.75 -11.49 -10.91
N SER A 54 8.69 -10.37 -10.20
CA SER A 54 9.55 -10.12 -9.03
C SER A 54 8.93 -10.63 -7.73
N HIS A 55 7.67 -10.26 -7.45
CA HIS A 55 6.99 -10.53 -6.18
C HIS A 55 5.52 -10.91 -6.43
N PRO A 56 5.27 -12.12 -6.98
CA PRO A 56 3.94 -12.51 -7.47
C PRO A 56 2.86 -12.47 -6.39
N LEU A 57 3.18 -12.88 -5.15
CA LEU A 57 2.20 -12.86 -4.06
C LEU A 57 1.80 -11.42 -3.67
N LEU A 58 2.77 -10.52 -3.52
CA LEU A 58 2.51 -9.12 -3.19
C LEU A 58 1.76 -8.42 -4.34
N PHE A 59 2.11 -8.73 -5.59
CA PHE A 59 1.39 -8.23 -6.76
C PHE A 59 -0.10 -8.62 -6.73
N ILE A 60 -0.39 -9.89 -6.45
CA ILE A 60 -1.78 -10.40 -6.38
C ILE A 60 -2.55 -9.71 -5.26
N VAL A 61 -1.94 -9.59 -4.07
CA VAL A 61 -2.57 -8.91 -2.92
C VAL A 61 -2.81 -7.43 -3.22
N ASN A 62 -1.85 -6.73 -3.82
CA ASN A 62 -2.01 -5.33 -4.21
C ASN A 62 -3.15 -5.16 -5.22
N SER A 63 -3.15 -5.99 -6.27
CA SER A 63 -4.19 -5.96 -7.31
C SER A 63 -5.59 -6.24 -6.75
N PHE A 64 -5.69 -7.14 -5.78
CA PHE A 64 -6.95 -7.41 -5.08
C PHE A 64 -7.46 -6.16 -4.35
N TYR A 65 -6.60 -5.49 -3.59
CA TYR A 65 -7.00 -4.27 -2.86
C TYR A 65 -7.28 -3.09 -3.80
N ASP A 66 -6.53 -2.94 -4.89
CA ASP A 66 -6.75 -1.93 -5.91
C ASP A 66 -8.15 -2.04 -6.55
N ILE A 67 -8.73 -3.24 -6.59
CA ILE A 67 -10.09 -3.49 -7.08
C ILE A 67 -11.12 -3.40 -5.94
N LEU A 68 -10.82 -4.02 -4.80
CA LEU A 68 -11.76 -4.13 -3.68
C LEU A 68 -12.12 -2.75 -3.11
N ILE A 69 -11.12 -1.91 -2.83
CA ILE A 69 -11.30 -0.61 -2.17
C ILE A 69 -12.25 0.30 -2.98
N PRO A 70 -11.99 0.60 -4.27
CA PRO A 70 -12.90 1.47 -5.03
C PRO A 70 -14.27 0.83 -5.26
N THR A 71 -14.36 -0.49 -5.37
CA THR A 71 -15.65 -1.18 -5.51
C THR A 71 -16.52 -0.99 -4.26
N VAL A 72 -15.95 -1.20 -3.08
CA VAL A 72 -16.65 -1.04 -1.81
C VAL A 72 -17.03 0.43 -1.58
N LEU A 73 -16.07 1.35 -1.77
CA LEU A 73 -16.33 2.78 -1.63
C LEU A 73 -17.41 3.28 -2.61
N GLY A 74 -17.35 2.83 -3.87
CA GLY A 74 -18.34 3.15 -4.89
C GLY A 74 -19.72 2.60 -4.54
N GLY A 75 -19.79 1.36 -4.06
CA GLY A 75 -21.05 0.75 -3.59
C GLY A 75 -21.68 1.54 -2.45
N PHE A 76 -20.89 1.94 -1.46
CA PHE A 76 -21.39 2.76 -0.35
C PHE A 76 -21.85 4.15 -0.80
N LEU A 77 -21.09 4.82 -1.66
CA LEU A 77 -21.47 6.11 -2.22
C LEU A 77 -22.79 6.01 -2.98
N LEU A 78 -22.98 4.97 -3.79
CA LEU A 78 -24.22 4.72 -4.50
C LEU A 78 -25.40 4.53 -3.54
N LEU A 79 -25.24 3.73 -2.49
CA LEU A 79 -26.28 3.52 -1.47
C LEU A 79 -26.66 4.83 -0.78
N ILE A 80 -25.66 5.64 -0.40
CA ILE A 80 -25.88 6.95 0.24
C ILE A 80 -26.63 7.89 -0.70
N VAL A 81 -26.24 7.97 -1.97
CA VAL A 81 -26.89 8.83 -2.96
C VAL A 81 -28.34 8.42 -3.17
N ILE A 82 -28.62 7.12 -3.33
CA ILE A 82 -29.99 6.61 -3.48
C ILE A 82 -30.84 6.96 -2.26
N ASP A 83 -30.30 6.77 -1.05
CA ASP A 83 -31.01 7.09 0.18
C ASP A 83 -31.29 8.60 0.30
N VAL A 84 -30.31 9.46 0.02
CA VAL A 84 -30.47 10.92 0.02
C VAL A 84 -31.53 11.35 -0.99
N ILE A 85 -31.50 10.85 -2.22
CA ILE A 85 -32.52 11.14 -3.25
C ILE A 85 -33.91 10.67 -2.77
N GLY A 86 -33.99 9.48 -2.18
CA GLY A 86 -35.23 8.92 -1.63
C GLY A 86 -35.81 9.79 -0.51
N ARG A 87 -34.97 10.27 0.42
CA ARG A 87 -35.39 11.20 1.49
C ARG A 87 -35.88 12.53 0.92
N ILE A 88 -35.19 13.09 -0.07
CA ILE A 88 -35.57 14.36 -0.71
C ILE A 88 -36.92 14.21 -1.43
N ARG A 89 -37.12 13.16 -2.23
CA ARG A 89 -38.38 12.90 -2.95
C ARG A 89 -39.58 12.77 -2.01
N ARG A 90 -39.43 12.00 -0.91
CA ARG A 90 -40.49 11.85 0.10
C ARG A 90 -40.85 13.18 0.78
N ARG A 91 -39.86 14.02 1.07
CA ARG A 91 -40.07 15.35 1.68
C ARG A 91 -40.84 16.30 0.74
N PHE A 92 -40.59 16.25 -0.56
CA PHE A 92 -41.34 17.05 -1.54
C PHE A 92 -42.78 16.56 -1.74
N SER A 93 -43.02 15.24 -1.76
CA SER A 93 -44.38 14.69 -1.86
C SER A 93 -45.27 15.13 -0.68
N SER A 94 -44.76 15.06 0.54
CA SER A 94 -45.52 15.43 1.76
C SER A 94 -45.88 16.92 1.86
N ARG A 95 -45.32 17.79 1.01
CA ARG A 95 -45.52 19.25 1.04
C ARG A 95 -46.42 19.75 -0.10
N GLY A 96 -46.78 18.88 -1.04
CA GLY A 96 -47.76 19.18 -2.10
C GLY A 96 -49.22 18.87 -1.72
N ASP A 97 -49.43 18.16 -0.60
CA ASP A 97 -50.75 17.73 -0.12
C ASP A 97 -51.31 18.60 1.02
N ALA A 98 -50.66 19.74 1.32
CA ALA A 98 -51.08 20.73 2.32
C ALA A 98 -51.19 22.11 1.69
#